data_AF-A0A844U3I9-F1
#
_entry.id   AF-A0A844U3I9-F1
#
_cell.length_a   1.000
_cell.length_b   1.000
_cell.length_c   1.000
_cell.angle_alpha   90.00
_cell.angle_beta   90.00
_cell.angle_gamma   90.00
#
_symmetry.space_group_name_H-M   'P 1'
#
loop_
_entity.id
_entity.type
_entity.pdbx_description
1 polymer ?
#
loop_
_entity_poly.entity_id
_entity_poly.type
_entity_poly.pdbx_seq_one_letter_code
_entity_poly.pdbx_strand_id
1 'polypeptide(L)'
;MQTFNKQSFTTAGFFTLAIRLVVGWTYFSAFWRRLILENKLIETEAGYIGVKFNHFLPNAIGIKPIIEYLVTHPDLLWWAMVIFTIVEAIVGLFIMLGLFTRLMSIGVVSLAMGILLGSGWIGTTCLDEWQIGVLGVATGFILFLTGGGYGSLDYYFEKKGLSFTNKKWFGFLGSGVLPIKNLKPIVFVGSFAILLLTLYTNQVFHGGVFGTLHNKSVKPKIELNQVNWVDNSLKFEVYRVEGADVYGSFLIGVQLETKSGRVIQHWDGKALSQVSEDSIDNAYVAQVKAGKHSMVIPLGAKAILNFQTENSRPSEDVVLRLIDISGIEWTAEVK
;
A
#
# COMPACT_ATOMS: atom_id res chain seq x y z
N MET A 1 -36.15 -19.89 19.87
CA MET A 1 -34.90 -20.13 19.10
C MET A 1 -35.21 -19.80 17.65
N GLN A 2 -34.74 -18.67 17.11
CA GLN A 2 -35.03 -18.29 15.71
C GLN A 2 -34.17 -19.14 14.78
N THR A 3 -34.74 -20.19 14.21
CA THR A 3 -34.15 -20.91 13.07
C THR A 3 -34.33 -20.04 11.83
N PHE A 4 -33.24 -19.43 11.36
CA PHE A 4 -33.25 -18.74 10.06
C PHE A 4 -33.59 -19.75 8.96
N ASN A 5 -34.67 -19.51 8.23
CA ASN A 5 -35.07 -20.37 7.12
C ASN A 5 -34.12 -20.16 5.93
N LYS A 6 -33.82 -21.22 5.19
CA LYS A 6 -32.99 -21.21 3.97
C LYS A 6 -33.41 -20.11 2.99
N GLN A 7 -34.72 -19.89 2.84
CA GLN A 7 -35.24 -18.82 1.99
C GLN A 7 -34.74 -17.43 2.41
N SER A 8 -34.65 -17.13 3.70
CA SER A 8 -34.18 -15.83 4.19
C SER A 8 -32.71 -15.58 3.84
N PHE A 9 -31.84 -16.60 3.91
CA PHE A 9 -30.45 -16.50 3.47
C PHE A 9 -30.35 -16.29 1.96
N THR A 10 -31.13 -17.05 1.18
CA THR A 10 -31.10 -16.92 -0.28
C THR A 10 -31.53 -15.53 -0.73
N THR A 11 -32.59 -14.97 -0.13
CA THR A 11 -33.04 -13.59 -0.40
C THR A 11 -32.00 -12.56 0.05
N ALA A 12 -31.41 -12.71 1.24
CA ALA A 12 -30.38 -11.80 1.73
C ALA A 12 -29.14 -11.78 0.81
N GLY A 13 -28.67 -12.94 0.37
CA GLY A 13 -27.57 -13.04 -0.59
C GLY A 13 -27.89 -12.39 -1.94
N PHE A 14 -29.15 -12.45 -2.37
CA PHE A 14 -29.59 -11.79 -3.60
C PHE A 14 -29.60 -10.27 -3.49
N PHE A 15 -29.98 -9.71 -2.33
CA PHE A 15 -29.86 -8.27 -2.10
C PHE A 15 -28.40 -7.77 -2.17
N THR A 16 -27.44 -8.63 -1.84
CA THR A 16 -26.01 -8.31 -1.96
C THR A 16 -25.42 -8.56 -3.35
N LEU A 17 -26.22 -8.91 -4.37
CA LEU A 17 -25.71 -9.21 -5.72
C LEU A 17 -24.92 -8.05 -6.33
N ALA A 18 -25.42 -6.81 -6.21
CA ALA A 18 -24.72 -5.64 -6.74
C ALA A 18 -23.34 -5.46 -6.10
N ILE A 19 -23.29 -5.58 -4.76
CA ILE A 19 -22.04 -5.51 -3.99
C ILE A 19 -21.08 -6.61 -4.46
N ARG A 20 -21.58 -7.83 -4.63
CA ARG A 20 -20.80 -9.00 -5.06
C ARG A 20 -20.16 -8.79 -6.44
N LEU A 21 -20.92 -8.28 -7.40
CA LEU A 21 -20.44 -8.02 -8.76
C LEU A 21 -19.41 -6.89 -8.79
N VAL A 22 -19.70 -5.78 -8.11
CA VAL A 22 -18.82 -4.60 -8.10
C VAL A 22 -17.51 -4.91 -7.38
N VAL A 23 -17.56 -5.46 -6.16
CA VAL A 23 -16.32 -5.80 -5.42
C VAL A 23 -15.50 -6.85 -6.15
N GLY A 24 -16.17 -7.84 -6.75
CA GLY A 24 -15.47 -8.86 -7.53
C GLY A 24 -14.78 -8.28 -8.76
N TRP A 25 -15.41 -7.33 -9.45
CA TRP A 25 -14.77 -6.62 -10.55
C TRP A 25 -13.59 -5.77 -10.07
N THR A 26 -13.69 -5.09 -8.93
CA THR A 26 -12.56 -4.26 -8.43
C THR A 26 -11.28 -5.08 -8.24
N TYR A 27 -11.37 -6.31 -7.72
CA TYR A 27 -10.21 -7.21 -7.61
C TYR A 27 -9.84 -7.87 -8.93
N PHE A 28 -10.81 -8.41 -9.68
CA PHE A 28 -10.51 -9.09 -10.95
C PHE A 28 -9.89 -8.13 -11.99
N SER A 29 -10.35 -6.87 -12.01
CA SER A 29 -9.82 -5.85 -12.90
C SER A 29 -8.35 -5.50 -12.61
N ALA A 30 -7.85 -5.75 -11.39
CA ALA A 30 -6.43 -5.60 -11.09
C ALA A 30 -5.59 -6.60 -11.92
N PHE A 31 -5.97 -7.88 -11.91
CA PHE A 31 -5.39 -8.91 -12.79
C PHE A 31 -5.54 -8.54 -14.26
N TRP A 32 -6.76 -8.17 -14.68
CA TRP A 32 -7.03 -7.85 -16.08
C TRP A 32 -6.16 -6.70 -16.59
N ARG A 33 -6.04 -5.62 -15.82
CA ARG A 33 -5.19 -4.48 -16.17
C ARG A 33 -3.72 -4.87 -16.23
N ARG A 34 -3.23 -5.64 -15.24
CA ARG A 34 -1.79 -5.95 -15.09
C ARG A 34 -1.26 -7.01 -16.03
N LEU A 35 -2.10 -7.89 -16.59
CA LEU A 35 -1.65 -8.97 -17.48
C LEU A 35 -2.16 -8.84 -18.91
N ILE A 36 -3.32 -8.23 -19.12
CA ILE A 36 -3.97 -8.23 -20.43
C ILE A 36 -3.87 -6.86 -21.10
N LEU A 37 -4.08 -5.77 -20.35
CA LEU A 37 -4.03 -4.42 -20.93
C LEU A 37 -2.61 -3.84 -20.96
N GLU A 38 -1.88 -3.96 -19.86
CA GLU A 38 -0.53 -3.42 -19.75
C GLU A 38 0.26 -4.29 -18.77
N ASN A 39 1.34 -4.93 -19.23
CA ASN A 39 2.05 -5.91 -18.41
C ASN A 39 2.86 -5.23 -17.29
N LYS A 40 2.27 -5.12 -16.09
CA LYS A 40 2.90 -4.45 -14.93
C LYS A 40 3.73 -5.38 -14.04
N LEU A 41 4.00 -6.61 -14.48
CA LEU A 41 4.84 -7.57 -13.75
C LEU A 41 6.28 -7.65 -14.28
N ILE A 42 6.60 -6.90 -15.33
CA ILE A 42 7.97 -6.81 -15.86
C ILE A 42 8.74 -5.79 -15.01
N GLU A 43 9.78 -6.24 -14.31
CA GLU A 43 10.53 -5.41 -13.36
C GLU A 43 11.23 -4.22 -14.01
N THR A 44 11.65 -4.39 -15.26
CA THR A 44 12.38 -3.38 -16.04
C THR A 44 11.46 -2.34 -16.67
N GLU A 45 10.13 -2.54 -16.65
CA GLU A 45 9.17 -1.63 -17.27
C GLU A 45 8.67 -0.54 -16.32
N ALA A 46 8.35 0.62 -16.91
CA ALA A 46 7.78 1.73 -16.18
C ALA A 46 6.40 1.34 -15.59
N GLY A 47 6.32 1.39 -14.26
CA GLY A 47 5.11 1.05 -13.52
C GLY A 47 5.06 -0.40 -13.03
N TYR A 48 6.21 -1.09 -12.97
CA TYR A 48 6.34 -2.33 -12.21
C TYR A 48 5.68 -2.20 -10.82
N ILE A 49 4.77 -3.12 -10.53
CA ILE A 49 3.96 -3.03 -9.31
C ILE A 49 4.77 -3.19 -8.03
N GLY A 50 5.92 -3.88 -8.06
CA GLY A 50 6.79 -4.00 -6.88
C GLY A 50 7.30 -2.64 -6.39
N VAL A 51 7.50 -1.66 -7.29
CA VAL A 51 7.85 -0.29 -6.89
C VAL A 51 6.74 0.35 -6.04
N LYS A 52 5.47 0.01 -6.28
CA LYS A 52 4.38 0.53 -5.44
C LYS A 52 4.43 0.02 -4.00
N PHE A 53 5.02 -1.15 -3.75
CA PHE A 53 5.18 -1.65 -2.39
C PHE A 53 6.17 -0.80 -1.58
N ASN A 54 7.17 -0.18 -2.22
CA ASN A 54 7.99 0.85 -1.56
C ASN A 54 7.14 2.01 -1.05
N HIS A 55 6.15 2.44 -1.85
CA HIS A 55 5.30 3.57 -1.48
C HIS A 55 4.48 3.26 -0.23
N PHE A 56 4.17 1.99 0.04
CA PHE A 56 3.38 1.59 1.21
C PHE A 56 4.20 1.64 2.51
N LEU A 57 5.50 1.39 2.43
CA LEU A 57 6.38 1.16 3.58
C LEU A 57 6.38 2.28 4.65
N PRO A 58 6.51 3.58 4.31
CA PRO A 58 6.78 4.63 5.30
C PRO A 58 5.76 4.74 6.44
N ASN A 59 4.46 4.60 6.13
CA ASN A 59 3.39 4.80 7.12
C ASN A 59 2.44 3.59 7.25
N ALA A 60 2.83 2.41 6.76
CA ALA A 60 2.06 1.18 6.97
C ALA A 60 1.87 0.84 8.47
N ILE A 61 0.76 0.18 8.81
CA ILE A 61 0.44 -0.24 10.17
C ILE A 61 0.59 -1.76 10.29
N GLY A 62 1.39 -2.23 11.23
CA GLY A 62 1.52 -3.66 11.59
C GLY A 62 2.25 -4.54 10.57
N ILE A 63 2.27 -4.17 9.28
CA ILE A 63 2.87 -4.96 8.20
C ILE A 63 4.18 -4.38 7.64
N LYS A 64 4.71 -3.30 8.24
CA LYS A 64 5.97 -2.66 7.83
C LYS A 64 7.14 -3.65 7.66
N PRO A 65 7.45 -4.56 8.60
CA PRO A 65 8.60 -5.45 8.47
C PRO A 65 8.49 -6.41 7.28
N ILE A 66 7.26 -6.83 6.96
CA ILE A 66 7.00 -7.71 5.82
C ILE A 66 7.22 -6.94 4.51
N ILE A 67 6.70 -5.71 4.42
CA ILE A 67 6.90 -4.86 3.25
C ILE A 67 8.39 -4.56 3.08
N GLU A 68 9.08 -4.17 4.15
CA GLU A 68 10.52 -3.88 4.13
C GLU A 68 11.33 -5.08 3.61
N TYR A 69 11.05 -6.28 4.16
CA TYR A 69 11.71 -7.50 3.72
C TYR A 69 11.51 -7.79 2.23
N LEU A 70 10.30 -7.56 1.71
CA LEU A 70 10.04 -7.76 0.28
C LEU A 70 10.79 -6.72 -0.58
N VAL A 71 10.76 -5.44 -0.21
CA VAL A 71 11.41 -4.39 -1.02
C VAL A 71 12.95 -4.42 -0.95
N THR A 72 13.54 -5.16 -0.01
CA THR A 72 14.98 -5.47 0.00
C THR A 72 15.33 -6.78 -0.72
N HIS A 73 14.34 -7.59 -1.12
CA HIS A 73 14.54 -8.88 -1.80
C HIS A 73 13.70 -8.93 -3.10
N PRO A 74 14.21 -8.36 -4.22
CA PRO A 74 13.45 -8.22 -5.47
C PRO A 74 12.84 -9.52 -6.01
N ASP A 75 13.59 -10.62 -5.97
CA ASP A 75 13.12 -11.94 -6.44
C ASP A 75 11.88 -12.41 -5.67
N LEU A 76 11.87 -12.23 -4.34
CA LEU A 76 10.73 -12.60 -3.50
C LEU A 76 9.56 -11.64 -3.69
N LEU A 77 9.84 -10.35 -3.86
CA LEU A 77 8.83 -9.35 -4.17
C LEU A 77 8.09 -9.71 -5.45
N TRP A 78 8.81 -10.08 -6.51
CA TRP A 78 8.20 -10.47 -7.78
C TRP A 78 7.22 -11.64 -7.62
N TRP A 79 7.65 -12.71 -6.94
CA TRP A 79 6.77 -13.84 -6.65
C TRP A 79 5.57 -13.44 -5.81
N ALA A 80 5.76 -12.56 -4.81
CA ALA A 80 4.65 -12.03 -4.03
C ALA A 80 3.66 -11.24 -4.91
N MET A 81 4.12 -10.45 -5.89
CA MET A 81 3.27 -9.71 -6.81
C MET A 81 2.47 -10.62 -7.74
N VAL A 82 3.10 -11.68 -8.25
CA VAL A 82 2.44 -12.71 -9.07
C VAL A 82 1.35 -13.41 -8.26
N ILE A 83 1.69 -13.92 -7.07
CA ILE A 83 0.74 -14.61 -6.20
C ILE A 83 -0.42 -13.69 -5.84
N PHE A 84 -0.14 -12.44 -5.44
CA PHE A 84 -1.17 -11.47 -5.10
C PHE A 84 -2.11 -11.22 -6.28
N THR A 85 -1.57 -11.05 -7.48
CA THR A 85 -2.35 -10.83 -8.70
C THR A 85 -3.22 -12.04 -9.06
N ILE A 86 -2.72 -13.26 -8.87
CA ILE A 86 -3.51 -14.49 -9.07
C ILE A 86 -4.62 -14.60 -8.03
N VAL A 87 -4.34 -14.29 -6.77
CA VAL A 87 -5.34 -14.31 -5.69
C VAL A 87 -6.44 -13.29 -5.97
N GLU A 88 -6.10 -12.06 -6.37
CA GLU A 88 -7.07 -11.04 -6.79
C GLU A 88 -7.94 -11.53 -7.96
N ALA A 89 -7.36 -12.22 -8.93
CA ALA A 89 -8.10 -12.79 -10.07
C ALA A 89 -9.10 -13.86 -9.60
N ILE A 90 -8.65 -14.82 -8.80
CA ILE A 90 -9.47 -15.93 -8.32
C ILE A 90 -10.59 -15.40 -7.41
N VAL A 91 -10.24 -14.61 -6.39
CA VAL A 91 -11.20 -14.04 -5.45
C VAL A 91 -12.20 -13.16 -6.19
N GLY A 92 -11.73 -12.28 -7.06
CA GLY A 92 -12.56 -11.37 -7.84
C GLY A 92 -13.52 -12.10 -8.78
N LEU A 93 -13.04 -13.09 -9.54
CA LEU A 93 -13.89 -13.84 -10.46
C LEU A 93 -14.90 -14.72 -9.71
N PHE A 94 -14.43 -15.47 -8.71
CA PHE A 94 -15.28 -16.43 -8.00
C PHE A 94 -16.33 -15.73 -7.14
N ILE A 95 -16.01 -14.59 -6.54
CA ILE A 95 -17.03 -13.81 -5.83
C ILE A 95 -18.10 -13.32 -6.81
N MET A 96 -17.75 -12.78 -8.00
CA MET A 96 -18.74 -12.36 -9.00
C MET A 96 -19.70 -13.50 -9.38
N LEU A 97 -19.14 -14.67 -9.69
CA LEU A 97 -19.90 -15.88 -10.02
C LEU A 97 -20.69 -16.45 -8.83
N GLY A 98 -20.36 -16.04 -7.60
CA GLY A 98 -20.92 -16.61 -6.38
C GLY A 98 -20.51 -18.07 -6.18
N LEU A 99 -19.23 -18.37 -6.43
CA LEU A 99 -18.61 -19.67 -6.21
C LEU A 99 -17.83 -19.65 -4.90
N PHE A 100 -18.18 -20.53 -3.97
CA PHE A 100 -17.66 -20.52 -2.60
C PHE A 100 -17.73 -19.13 -1.97
N THR A 101 -18.91 -18.51 -2.02
CA THR A 101 -19.10 -17.07 -1.78
C THR A 101 -18.52 -16.62 -0.44
N ARG A 102 -18.65 -17.42 0.63
CA ARG A 102 -18.12 -17.08 1.96
C ARG A 102 -16.61 -17.20 2.04
N LEU A 103 -16.03 -18.22 1.42
CA LEU A 103 -14.58 -18.34 1.31
C LEU A 103 -14.00 -17.16 0.52
N MET A 104 -14.62 -16.80 -0.61
CA MET A 104 -14.19 -15.64 -1.39
C MET A 104 -14.39 -14.34 -0.63
N SER A 105 -15.41 -14.24 0.22
CA SER A 105 -15.62 -13.09 1.11
C SER A 105 -14.50 -12.94 2.14
N ILE A 106 -13.97 -14.05 2.67
CA ILE A 106 -12.75 -14.01 3.50
C ILE A 106 -11.58 -13.48 2.67
N GLY A 107 -11.43 -13.93 1.41
CA GLY A 107 -10.45 -13.37 0.48
C GLY A 107 -10.59 -11.86 0.29
N VAL A 108 -11.82 -11.37 0.09
CA VAL A 108 -12.14 -9.93 -0.02
C VAL A 108 -11.74 -9.17 1.25
N VAL A 109 -12.06 -9.68 2.43
CA VAL A 109 -11.64 -9.06 3.71
C VAL A 109 -10.12 -9.02 3.81
N SER A 110 -9.42 -10.12 3.50
CA SER A 110 -7.96 -10.20 3.59
C SER A 110 -7.26 -9.24 2.63
N LEU A 111 -7.72 -9.16 1.38
CA LEU A 111 -7.18 -8.23 0.39
C LEU A 111 -7.44 -6.77 0.81
N ALA A 112 -8.66 -6.47 1.26
CA ALA A 112 -9.02 -5.14 1.74
C ALA A 112 -8.21 -4.72 2.97
N MET A 113 -7.99 -5.64 3.92
CA MET A 113 -7.15 -5.42 5.10
C MET A 113 -5.69 -5.17 4.70
N GLY A 114 -5.15 -5.93 3.74
CA GLY A 114 -3.79 -5.72 3.23
C GLY A 114 -3.59 -4.32 2.65
N ILE A 115 -4.54 -3.87 1.82
CA ILE A 115 -4.55 -2.51 1.25
C ILE A 115 -4.68 -1.47 2.37
N LEU A 116 -5.65 -1.64 3.28
CA LEU A 116 -5.89 -0.70 4.38
C LEU A 116 -4.65 -0.51 5.26
N LEU A 117 -4.01 -1.61 5.65
CA LEU A 117 -2.86 -1.59 6.56
C LEU A 117 -1.57 -1.13 5.87
N GLY A 118 -1.41 -1.40 4.58
CA GLY A 118 -0.23 -1.00 3.82
C GLY A 118 -0.32 0.43 3.31
N SER A 119 -1.40 0.74 2.60
CA SER A 119 -1.53 1.95 1.79
C SER A 119 -2.68 2.86 2.24
N GLY A 120 -3.40 2.56 3.33
CA GLY A 120 -4.53 3.39 3.78
C GLY A 120 -4.19 4.84 4.17
N TRP A 121 -2.90 5.18 4.25
CA TRP A 121 -2.45 6.56 4.43
C TRP A 121 -2.26 7.32 3.12
N ILE A 122 -2.24 6.61 1.98
CA ILE A 122 -2.04 7.18 0.65
C ILE A 122 -3.35 7.82 0.17
N GLY A 123 -3.21 8.97 -0.49
CA GLY A 123 -4.33 9.75 -1.01
C GLY A 123 -3.99 11.22 -1.18
N THR A 124 -3.45 11.61 -2.34
CA THR A 124 -3.01 13.00 -2.60
C THR A 124 -4.17 14.00 -2.57
N THR A 125 -5.36 13.57 -3.01
CA THR A 125 -6.57 14.40 -3.11
C THR A 125 -7.76 13.79 -2.38
N CYS A 126 -7.94 12.48 -2.46
CA CYS A 126 -9.02 11.72 -1.86
C CYS A 126 -8.49 10.61 -0.94
N LEU A 127 -9.31 10.13 -0.01
CA LEU A 127 -8.96 9.03 0.90
C LEU A 127 -9.11 7.66 0.22
N ASP A 128 -8.56 7.51 -0.97
CA ASP A 128 -8.93 6.44 -1.90
C ASP A 128 -8.58 5.06 -1.34
N GLU A 129 -7.32 4.80 -1.01
CA GLU A 129 -6.86 3.52 -0.48
C GLU A 129 -7.52 3.17 0.87
N TRP A 130 -7.73 4.18 1.72
CA TRP A 130 -8.43 4.01 2.99
C TRP A 130 -9.90 3.59 2.77
N GLN A 131 -10.62 4.30 1.89
CA GLN A 131 -12.01 4.02 1.56
C GLN A 131 -12.16 2.62 0.95
N ILE A 132 -11.28 2.25 0.01
CA ILE A 132 -11.22 0.90 -0.57
C ILE A 132 -11.05 -0.14 0.54
N GLY A 133 -10.11 0.09 1.46
CA GLY A 133 -9.84 -0.79 2.59
C GLY A 133 -11.06 -1.00 3.50
N VAL A 134 -11.59 0.08 4.08
CA VAL A 134 -12.67 -0.03 5.08
C VAL A 134 -13.99 -0.51 4.46
N LEU A 135 -14.35 -0.04 3.26
CA LEU A 135 -15.54 -0.50 2.54
C LEU A 135 -15.37 -1.94 2.04
N GLY A 136 -14.16 -2.33 1.63
CA GLY A 136 -13.85 -3.70 1.25
C GLY A 136 -14.00 -4.68 2.41
N VAL A 137 -13.53 -4.32 3.61
CA VAL A 137 -13.73 -5.12 4.83
C VAL A 137 -15.21 -5.24 5.19
N ALA A 138 -15.95 -4.13 5.19
CA ALA A 138 -17.39 -4.14 5.44
C ALA A 138 -18.15 -4.99 4.42
N THR A 139 -17.77 -4.88 3.15
CA THR A 139 -18.33 -5.65 2.03
C THR A 139 -18.06 -7.15 2.18
N GLY A 140 -16.82 -7.54 2.46
CA GLY A 140 -16.49 -8.94 2.68
C GLY A 140 -17.22 -9.50 3.90
N PHE A 141 -17.35 -8.72 4.97
CA PHE A 141 -18.11 -9.14 6.15
C PHE A 141 -19.59 -9.40 5.85
N ILE A 142 -20.27 -8.49 5.14
CA ILE A 142 -21.69 -8.69 4.82
C ILE A 142 -21.89 -9.86 3.84
N LEU A 143 -21.04 -10.00 2.82
CA LEU A 143 -21.10 -11.13 1.87
C LEU A 143 -20.84 -12.47 2.55
N PHE A 144 -19.98 -12.52 3.57
CA PHE A 144 -19.78 -13.71 4.38
C PHE A 144 -21.06 -14.11 5.14
N LEU A 145 -21.78 -13.14 5.69
CA LEU A 145 -23.02 -13.39 6.41
C LEU A 145 -24.16 -13.82 5.48
N THR A 146 -24.33 -13.11 4.36
CA THR A 146 -25.47 -13.29 3.44
C THR A 146 -25.28 -14.46 2.47
N GLY A 147 -24.05 -14.74 2.04
CA GLY A 147 -23.76 -15.70 0.98
C GLY A 147 -24.19 -15.21 -0.41
N GLY A 148 -24.19 -16.12 -1.39
CA GLY A 148 -24.37 -15.77 -2.81
C GLY A 148 -25.82 -15.58 -3.26
N GLY A 149 -26.80 -16.16 -2.58
CA GLY A 149 -28.22 -16.02 -2.95
C GLY A 149 -28.57 -16.46 -4.38
N TYR A 150 -29.67 -15.96 -4.93
CA TYR A 150 -30.08 -16.24 -6.31
C TYR A 150 -29.04 -15.75 -7.33
N GLY A 151 -28.83 -16.51 -8.41
CA GLY A 151 -27.82 -16.17 -9.43
C GLY A 151 -26.37 -16.41 -8.99
N SER A 152 -26.14 -17.17 -7.92
CA SER A 152 -24.81 -17.69 -7.57
C SER A 152 -24.63 -19.13 -8.09
N LEU A 153 -23.38 -19.48 -8.42
CA LEU A 153 -23.02 -20.88 -8.72
C LEU A 153 -23.25 -21.79 -7.51
N ASP A 154 -23.02 -21.28 -6.29
CA ASP A 154 -23.32 -22.01 -5.06
C ASP A 154 -24.79 -22.44 -4.99
N TYR A 155 -25.72 -21.53 -5.28
CA TYR A 155 -27.16 -21.83 -5.31
C TYR A 155 -27.52 -22.81 -6.43
N TYR A 156 -26.90 -22.66 -7.60
CA TYR A 156 -27.10 -23.58 -8.72
C TYR A 156 -26.65 -25.01 -8.39
N PHE A 157 -25.47 -25.17 -7.77
CA PHE A 157 -24.95 -26.46 -7.34
C PHE A 157 -25.77 -27.09 -6.22
N GLU A 158 -26.28 -26.26 -5.29
CA GLU A 158 -27.19 -26.72 -4.25
C GLU A 158 -28.51 -27.22 -4.86
N LYS A 159 -29.08 -26.50 -5.83
CA LYS A 159 -30.31 -26.91 -6.54
C LYS A 159 -30.12 -28.18 -7.37
N LYS A 160 -28.95 -28.37 -7.97
CA LYS A 160 -28.60 -29.61 -8.68
C LYS A 160 -28.38 -30.82 -7.76
N GLY A 161 -28.34 -30.62 -6.44
CA GLY A 161 -28.17 -31.72 -5.49
C GLY A 161 -26.78 -32.38 -5.55
N LEU A 162 -25.74 -31.62 -5.92
CA LEU A 162 -24.37 -32.15 -5.95
C LEU A 162 -23.93 -32.62 -4.56
N SER A 163 -23.23 -33.74 -4.48
CA SER A 163 -22.92 -34.42 -3.21
C SER A 163 -22.13 -33.57 -2.20
N PHE A 164 -21.32 -32.61 -2.68
CA PHE A 164 -20.52 -31.74 -1.83
C PHE A 164 -21.33 -30.61 -1.18
N THR A 165 -22.45 -30.18 -1.77
CA THR A 165 -23.26 -29.05 -1.24
C THR A 165 -24.05 -29.44 0.02
N ASN A 166 -24.28 -30.73 0.22
CA ASN A 166 -24.92 -31.28 1.41
C ASN A 166 -23.97 -31.41 2.62
N LYS A 167 -22.67 -31.10 2.45
CA LYS A 167 -21.68 -31.23 3.52
C LYS A 167 -21.70 -29.99 4.41
N LYS A 168 -21.46 -30.17 5.72
CA LYS A 168 -21.43 -29.06 6.70
C LYS A 168 -20.40 -27.98 6.36
N TRP A 169 -19.25 -28.35 5.79
CA TRP A 169 -18.21 -27.41 5.39
C TRP A 169 -18.68 -26.46 4.28
N PHE A 170 -19.56 -26.93 3.38
CA PHE A 170 -20.12 -26.10 2.33
C PHE A 170 -21.03 -25.01 2.89
N GLY A 171 -21.77 -25.29 3.98
CA GLY A 171 -22.54 -24.26 4.68
C GLY A 171 -21.67 -23.12 5.27
N PHE A 172 -20.41 -23.39 5.59
CA PHE A 172 -19.46 -22.38 6.09
C PHE A 172 -18.71 -21.64 4.96
N LEU A 173 -18.32 -22.35 3.89
CA LEU A 173 -17.45 -21.81 2.83
C LEU A 173 -18.19 -21.40 1.56
N GLY A 174 -19.30 -22.06 1.26
CA GLY A 174 -20.20 -21.74 0.16
C GLY A 174 -21.41 -20.93 0.63
N SER A 175 -22.53 -21.09 -0.06
CA SER A 175 -23.79 -20.41 0.25
C SER A 175 -24.81 -21.35 0.89
N GLY A 176 -25.87 -20.78 1.46
CA GLY A 176 -26.92 -21.52 2.16
C GLY A 176 -26.99 -21.16 3.64
N VAL A 177 -27.70 -21.99 4.43
CA VAL A 177 -27.90 -21.75 5.86
C VAL A 177 -26.56 -21.82 6.57
N LEU A 178 -26.13 -20.69 7.13
CA LEU A 178 -24.92 -20.62 7.93
C LEU A 178 -25.14 -21.46 9.21
N PRO A 179 -24.32 -22.48 9.49
CA PRO A 179 -24.55 -23.42 10.60
C PRO A 179 -24.16 -22.83 11.98
N ILE A 180 -24.69 -21.64 12.28
CA ILE A 180 -24.49 -20.90 13.54
C ILE A 180 -25.86 -20.65 14.17
N LYS A 181 -25.99 -21.01 15.45
CA LYS A 181 -27.29 -20.94 16.17
C LYS A 181 -27.79 -19.52 16.42
N ASN A 182 -26.88 -18.57 16.69
CA ASN A 182 -27.25 -17.18 16.98
C ASN A 182 -26.31 -16.21 16.26
N LEU A 183 -26.79 -15.58 15.19
CA LEU A 183 -26.00 -14.64 14.40
C LEU A 183 -25.97 -13.22 14.97
N LYS A 184 -26.93 -12.84 15.83
CA LYS A 184 -27.06 -11.45 16.32
C LYS A 184 -25.77 -10.93 16.97
N PRO A 185 -25.08 -11.68 17.86
CA PRO A 185 -23.82 -11.21 18.45
C PRO A 185 -22.71 -11.05 17.41
N ILE A 186 -22.61 -11.95 16.43
CA ILE A 186 -21.59 -11.89 15.38
C ILE A 186 -21.80 -10.65 14.51
N VAL A 187 -23.04 -10.39 14.10
CA VAL A 187 -23.39 -9.20 13.33
C VAL A 187 -23.07 -7.94 14.15
N PHE A 188 -23.53 -7.88 15.39
CA PHE A 188 -23.35 -6.69 16.24
C PHE A 188 -21.87 -6.42 16.53
N VAL A 189 -21.15 -7.41 17.05
CA VAL A 189 -19.72 -7.28 17.39
C VAL A 189 -18.90 -7.02 16.13
N GLY A 190 -19.17 -7.73 15.03
CA GLY A 190 -18.45 -7.53 13.77
C GLY A 190 -18.67 -6.13 13.18
N SER A 191 -19.90 -5.64 13.15
CA SER A 191 -20.21 -4.28 12.67
C SER A 191 -19.53 -3.21 13.53
N PHE A 192 -19.57 -3.33 14.86
CA PHE A 192 -18.88 -2.39 15.74
C PHE A 192 -17.36 -2.48 15.61
N ALA A 193 -16.79 -3.68 15.45
CA ALA A 193 -15.36 -3.86 15.23
C ALA A 193 -14.90 -3.18 13.93
N ILE A 194 -15.68 -3.31 12.85
CA ILE A 194 -15.39 -2.66 11.56
C ILE A 194 -15.51 -1.13 11.68
N LEU A 195 -16.50 -0.62 12.41
CA LEU A 195 -16.62 0.81 12.69
C LEU A 195 -15.41 1.31 13.49
N LEU A 196 -15.00 0.59 14.55
CA LEU A 196 -13.83 0.96 15.35
C LEU A 196 -12.55 0.91 14.53
N LEU A 197 -12.37 -0.10 13.68
CA LEU A 197 -11.24 -0.18 12.74
C LEU A 197 -11.24 1.04 11.80
N THR A 198 -12.39 1.41 11.27
CA THR A 198 -12.58 2.57 10.38
C THR A 198 -12.18 3.86 11.10
N LEU A 199 -12.71 4.10 12.30
CA LEU A 199 -12.40 5.30 13.09
C LEU A 199 -10.92 5.34 13.51
N TYR A 200 -10.37 4.21 13.95
CA TYR A 200 -8.97 4.08 14.35
C TYR A 200 -8.04 4.40 13.18
N THR A 201 -8.24 3.76 12.04
CA THR A 201 -7.38 3.98 10.86
C THR A 201 -7.52 5.40 10.30
N ASN A 202 -8.73 5.98 10.31
CA ASN A 202 -8.93 7.38 9.93
C ASN A 202 -8.14 8.33 10.84
N GLN A 203 -8.15 8.06 12.15
CA GLN A 203 -7.39 8.85 13.11
C GLN A 203 -5.88 8.71 12.91
N VAL A 204 -5.38 7.48 12.76
CA VAL A 204 -3.93 7.23 12.64
C VAL A 204 -3.36 7.76 11.32
N PHE A 205 -4.09 7.61 10.22
CA PHE A 205 -3.60 7.99 8.91
C PHE A 205 -3.77 9.48 8.59
N HIS A 206 -4.88 10.08 9.02
CA HIS A 206 -5.29 11.41 8.57
C HIS A 206 -5.58 12.39 9.72
N GLY A 207 -5.64 11.92 10.97
CA GLY A 207 -6.13 12.73 12.09
C GLY A 207 -7.62 13.09 11.95
N GLY A 208 -8.38 12.26 11.23
CA GLY A 208 -9.73 12.59 10.77
C GLY A 208 -10.85 12.49 11.80
N VAL A 209 -10.57 12.18 13.07
CA VAL A 209 -11.57 12.09 14.14
C VAL A 209 -11.35 13.16 15.21
N PHE A 210 -10.11 13.29 15.70
CA PHE A 210 -9.71 14.26 16.72
C PHE A 210 -8.36 14.90 16.37
N GLY A 211 -8.19 16.18 16.72
CA GLY A 211 -6.94 16.92 16.54
C GLY A 211 -6.81 17.60 15.18
N THR A 212 -5.57 17.76 14.71
CA THR A 212 -5.27 18.45 13.45
C THR A 212 -5.26 17.47 12.28
N LEU A 213 -6.09 17.76 11.28
CA LEU A 213 -6.09 17.04 10.01
C LEU A 213 -4.72 17.17 9.34
N HIS A 214 -4.20 16.06 8.83
CA HIS A 214 -2.94 16.03 8.09
C HIS A 214 -3.06 15.09 6.89
N ASN A 215 -2.31 15.38 5.83
CA ASN A 215 -2.22 14.52 4.66
C ASN A 215 -0.74 14.32 4.30
N LYS A 216 -0.24 13.13 4.63
CA LYS A 216 1.15 12.71 4.39
C LYS A 216 1.44 12.43 2.91
N SER A 217 0.45 12.42 2.04
CA SER A 217 0.63 12.20 0.60
C SER A 217 0.79 13.50 -0.20
N VAL A 218 0.73 14.68 0.42
CA VAL A 218 0.79 15.94 -0.33
C VAL A 218 2.21 16.46 -0.47
N LYS A 219 2.90 16.71 0.64
CA LYS A 219 4.23 17.34 0.64
C LYS A 219 5.32 16.28 0.82
N PRO A 220 6.42 16.34 0.04
CA PRO A 220 7.53 15.44 0.26
C PRO A 220 8.15 15.68 1.64
N LYS A 221 8.63 14.61 2.25
CA LYS A 221 9.47 14.67 3.44
C LYS A 221 10.60 13.67 3.29
N ILE A 222 11.83 14.15 3.42
CA ILE A 222 13.03 13.33 3.39
C ILE A 222 13.63 13.32 4.79
N GLU A 223 13.88 12.12 5.30
CA GLU A 223 14.65 11.88 6.50
C GLU A 223 16.11 11.69 6.11
N LEU A 224 16.99 12.40 6.82
CA LEU A 224 18.44 12.38 6.64
C LEU A 224 19.07 11.66 7.83
N ASN A 225 19.77 10.57 7.57
CA ASN A 225 20.42 9.77 8.59
C ASN A 225 21.90 9.56 8.25
N GLN A 226 22.69 9.19 9.28
CA GLN A 226 24.09 8.78 9.13
C GLN A 226 24.92 9.74 8.26
N VAL A 227 24.73 11.04 8.45
CA VAL A 227 25.47 12.08 7.72
C VAL A 227 26.89 12.13 8.29
N ASN A 228 27.84 11.54 7.58
CA ASN A 228 29.22 11.42 8.01
C ASN A 228 30.17 12.00 6.96
N TRP A 229 31.19 12.68 7.44
CA TRP A 229 32.32 13.06 6.60
C TRP A 229 33.39 11.96 6.66
N VAL A 230 33.68 11.33 5.53
CA VAL A 230 34.68 10.26 5.41
C VAL A 230 35.73 10.70 4.41
N ASP A 231 36.95 10.98 4.88
CA ASP A 231 38.05 11.52 4.08
C ASP A 231 37.66 12.83 3.36
N ASN A 232 37.59 12.80 2.02
CA ASN A 232 37.12 13.88 1.15
C ASN A 232 35.76 13.54 0.50
N SER A 233 34.93 12.78 1.20
CA SER A 233 33.58 12.50 0.74
C SER A 233 32.54 12.66 1.86
N LEU A 234 31.37 13.14 1.45
CA LEU A 234 30.21 13.26 2.30
C LEU A 234 29.30 12.07 2.01
N LYS A 235 29.12 11.22 3.01
CA LYS A 235 28.24 10.06 2.94
C LYS A 235 27.02 10.28 3.81
N PHE A 236 25.82 10.14 3.25
CA PHE A 236 24.58 10.29 4.00
C PHE A 236 23.46 9.42 3.45
N GLU A 237 22.59 8.98 4.34
CA GLU A 237 21.38 8.23 3.98
C GLU A 237 20.21 9.20 3.77
N VAL A 238 19.51 9.01 2.66
CA VAL A 238 18.23 9.66 2.37
C VAL A 238 17.11 8.64 2.41
N TYR A 239 16.00 8.98 3.06
CA TYR A 239 14.79 8.17 3.03
C TYR A 239 13.55 9.06 2.85
N ARG A 240 12.80 8.87 1.74
CA ARG A 240 11.58 9.64 1.52
C ARG A 240 10.38 8.96 2.15
N VAL A 241 9.80 9.61 3.16
CA VAL A 241 8.72 9.06 3.99
C VAL A 241 7.33 9.60 3.68
N GLU A 242 7.23 10.74 3.02
CA GLU A 242 5.96 11.42 2.72
C GLU A 242 5.97 12.03 1.31
N GLY A 243 4.79 12.48 0.86
CA GLY A 243 4.52 13.13 -0.42
C GLY A 243 3.81 12.22 -1.43
N ALA A 244 3.55 12.77 -2.62
CA ALA A 244 2.78 12.08 -3.65
C ALA A 244 3.47 10.81 -4.15
N ASP A 245 2.71 9.74 -4.36
CA ASP A 245 3.18 8.44 -4.85
C ASP A 245 3.37 8.42 -6.38
N VAL A 246 2.71 9.33 -7.09
CA VAL A 246 2.80 9.50 -8.55
C VAL A 246 3.97 10.37 -9.02
N TYR A 247 4.66 11.07 -8.11
CA TYR A 247 5.71 12.02 -8.46
C TYR A 247 6.87 12.03 -7.45
N GLY A 248 8.09 12.29 -7.95
CA GLY A 248 9.30 12.35 -7.13
C GLY A 248 9.36 13.60 -6.26
N SER A 249 10.22 13.59 -5.24
CA SER A 249 10.90 14.83 -4.85
C SER A 249 12.01 15.07 -5.86
N PHE A 250 12.20 16.32 -6.26
CA PHE A 250 13.20 16.73 -7.25
C PHE A 250 14.18 17.64 -6.55
N LEU A 251 15.27 17.03 -6.11
CA LEU A 251 16.33 17.71 -5.42
C LEU A 251 17.13 18.55 -6.42
N ILE A 252 17.14 19.86 -6.20
CA ILE A 252 17.82 20.84 -7.05
C ILE A 252 19.04 21.47 -6.36
N GLY A 253 19.26 21.16 -5.09
CA GLY A 253 20.39 21.65 -4.33
C GLY A 253 20.78 20.71 -3.21
N VAL A 254 22.08 20.47 -3.07
CA VAL A 254 22.71 19.91 -1.88
C VAL A 254 23.74 20.92 -1.42
N GLN A 255 23.66 21.37 -0.18
CA GLN A 255 24.53 22.40 0.36
C GLN A 255 25.17 21.91 1.65
N LEU A 256 26.48 22.14 1.77
CA LEU A 256 27.21 22.05 3.02
C LEU A 256 27.41 23.45 3.54
N GLU A 257 26.93 23.71 4.74
CA GLU A 257 26.98 25.02 5.38
C GLU A 257 27.58 24.89 6.77
N THR A 258 28.27 25.92 7.22
CA THR A 258 28.63 26.06 8.64
C THR A 258 27.40 26.42 9.45
N LYS A 259 27.40 26.22 10.77
CA LYS A 259 26.32 26.74 11.64
C LYS A 259 26.12 28.26 11.54
N SER A 260 27.11 29.00 11.07
CA SER A 260 27.02 30.45 10.84
C SER A 260 26.37 30.82 9.50
N GLY A 261 25.94 29.84 8.69
CA GLY A 261 25.30 30.04 7.39
C GLY A 261 26.28 30.30 6.23
N ARG A 262 27.58 30.03 6.42
CA ARG A 262 28.55 30.14 5.32
C ARG A 262 28.51 28.85 4.50
N VAL A 263 28.22 28.97 3.21
CA VAL A 263 28.25 27.84 2.27
C VAL A 263 29.71 27.41 2.04
N ILE A 264 30.00 26.15 2.35
CA ILE A 264 31.30 25.50 2.13
C ILE A 264 31.36 24.93 0.72
N GLN A 265 30.28 24.23 0.32
CA GLN A 265 30.17 23.60 -0.99
C GLN A 265 28.69 23.47 -1.37
N HIS A 266 28.40 23.57 -2.66
CA HIS A 266 27.05 23.49 -3.20
C HIS A 266 27.05 22.65 -4.48
N TRP A 267 26.20 21.63 -4.53
CA TRP A 267 25.86 20.91 -5.74
C TRP A 267 24.48 21.39 -6.22
N ASP A 268 24.47 22.07 -7.36
CA ASP A 268 23.25 22.55 -7.99
C ASP A 268 22.52 21.43 -8.78
N GLY A 269 21.33 21.73 -9.31
CA GLY A 269 20.53 20.76 -10.05
C GLY A 269 21.25 20.15 -11.25
N LYS A 270 22.19 20.89 -11.86
CA LYS A 270 23.02 20.40 -12.97
C LYS A 270 24.03 19.37 -12.45
N ALA A 271 24.74 19.67 -11.36
CA ALA A 271 25.63 18.71 -10.72
C ALA A 271 24.87 17.45 -10.28
N LEU A 272 23.68 17.62 -9.68
CA LEU A 272 22.82 16.51 -9.24
C LEU A 272 22.30 15.64 -10.39
N SER A 273 22.04 16.21 -11.56
CA SER A 273 21.67 15.48 -12.78
C SER A 273 22.81 14.67 -13.41
N GLN A 274 24.05 14.89 -12.95
CA GLN A 274 25.26 14.27 -13.50
C GLN A 274 25.94 13.33 -12.50
N VAL A 275 25.32 13.08 -11.35
CA VAL A 275 25.83 12.14 -10.34
C VAL A 275 25.87 10.73 -10.93
N SER A 276 27.03 10.07 -10.81
CA SER A 276 27.19 8.68 -11.24
C SER A 276 26.33 7.74 -10.40
N GLU A 277 25.83 6.67 -11.01
CA GLU A 277 25.11 5.60 -10.30
C GLU A 277 25.96 4.97 -9.20
N ASP A 278 27.29 4.89 -9.37
CA ASP A 278 28.23 4.38 -8.35
C ASP A 278 28.25 5.22 -7.06
N SER A 279 27.77 6.46 -7.12
CA SER A 279 27.67 7.37 -5.97
C SER A 279 26.34 7.22 -5.23
N ILE A 280 25.45 6.34 -5.70
CA ILE A 280 24.11 6.12 -5.17
C ILE A 280 23.92 4.63 -4.86
N ASP A 281 24.01 4.29 -3.58
CA ASP A 281 23.76 2.92 -3.12
C ASP A 281 22.29 2.80 -2.67
N ASN A 282 21.45 2.22 -3.53
CA ASN A 282 20.02 2.06 -3.29
C ASN A 282 19.71 0.82 -2.44
N ALA A 283 19.06 1.02 -1.30
CA ALA A 283 18.71 -0.06 -0.38
C ALA A 283 17.43 -0.81 -0.77
N TYR A 284 16.53 -0.17 -1.53
CA TYR A 284 15.23 -0.74 -1.90
C TYR A 284 14.98 -0.66 -3.43
N VAL A 285 13.94 -1.36 -3.91
CA VAL A 285 13.57 -1.40 -5.35
C VAL A 285 13.25 -0.02 -5.94
N ALA A 286 12.62 0.88 -5.19
CA ALA A 286 12.45 2.27 -5.63
C ALA A 286 13.78 3.02 -5.53
N GLN A 287 14.37 3.33 -6.68
CA GLN A 287 15.71 3.89 -6.77
C GLN A 287 15.72 5.42 -6.76
N VAL A 288 16.58 5.99 -5.91
CA VAL A 288 17.13 7.34 -6.08
C VAL A 288 18.03 7.32 -7.31
N LYS A 289 17.89 8.34 -8.17
CA LYS A 289 18.68 8.44 -9.41
C LYS A 289 18.85 9.88 -9.88
N ALA A 290 19.88 10.10 -10.68
CA ALA A 290 20.01 11.33 -11.44
C ALA A 290 18.87 11.43 -12.47
N GLY A 291 18.09 12.50 -12.40
CA GLY A 291 17.12 12.88 -13.41
C GLY A 291 17.73 13.86 -14.41
N LYS A 292 16.93 14.34 -15.36
CA LYS A 292 17.41 15.22 -16.44
C LYS A 292 17.91 16.58 -15.95
N HIS A 293 17.37 17.08 -14.85
CA HIS A 293 17.61 18.44 -14.33
C HIS A 293 17.78 18.50 -12.79
N SER A 294 17.72 17.36 -12.13
CA SER A 294 17.66 17.23 -10.67
C SER A 294 17.94 15.78 -10.27
N MET A 295 18.17 15.53 -9.00
CA MET A 295 18.14 14.17 -8.46
C MET A 295 16.69 13.81 -8.06
N VAL A 296 16.22 12.66 -8.51
CA VAL A 296 14.86 12.18 -8.25
C VAL A 296 14.87 11.23 -7.08
N ILE A 297 14.04 11.52 -6.08
CA ILE A 297 13.85 10.67 -4.90
C ILE A 297 12.37 10.22 -4.86
N PRO A 298 12.06 9.00 -5.35
CA PRO A 298 10.70 8.44 -5.31
C PRO A 298 10.20 8.22 -3.88
N LEU A 299 8.88 8.10 -3.70
CA LEU A 299 8.31 7.83 -2.39
C LEU A 299 8.77 6.46 -1.88
N GLY A 300 9.18 6.37 -0.61
CA GLY A 300 9.69 5.13 -0.04
C GLY A 300 11.04 4.69 -0.61
N ALA A 301 11.71 5.51 -1.43
CA ALA A 301 13.09 5.26 -1.85
C ALA A 301 14.03 5.55 -0.69
N LYS A 302 15.00 4.64 -0.50
CA LYS A 302 16.05 4.74 0.51
C LYS A 302 17.39 4.48 -0.15
N ALA A 303 18.32 5.41 0.01
CA ALA A 303 19.65 5.30 -0.59
C ALA A 303 20.71 5.96 0.28
N ILE A 304 21.94 5.47 0.15
CA ILE A 304 23.13 6.11 0.66
C ILE A 304 23.76 6.88 -0.50
N LEU A 305 23.91 8.19 -0.32
CA LEU A 305 24.55 9.07 -1.29
C LEU A 305 25.98 9.37 -0.86
N ASN A 306 26.89 9.35 -1.82
CA ASN A 306 28.31 9.65 -1.61
C ASN A 306 28.76 10.78 -2.55
N PHE A 307 28.96 11.97 -2.00
CA PHE A 307 29.40 13.14 -2.75
C PHE A 307 30.85 13.47 -2.45
N GLN A 308 31.66 13.69 -3.49
CA GLN A 308 33.04 14.13 -3.32
C GLN A 308 33.10 15.59 -2.87
N THR A 309 33.84 15.86 -1.80
CA THR A 309 34.05 17.20 -1.27
C THR A 309 35.37 17.76 -1.78
N GLU A 310 35.37 19.04 -2.17
CA GLU A 310 36.59 19.70 -2.67
C GLU A 310 37.57 20.02 -1.53
N ASN A 311 37.04 20.18 -0.33
CA ASN A 311 37.77 20.54 0.88
C ASN A 311 37.81 19.36 1.86
N SER A 312 38.77 19.40 2.78
CA SER A 312 38.73 18.56 3.98
C SER A 312 37.68 19.08 4.95
N ARG A 313 37.24 18.21 5.87
CA ARG A 313 36.24 18.57 6.88
C ARG A 313 36.69 19.82 7.66
N PRO A 314 35.86 20.87 7.74
CA PRO A 314 36.13 22.02 8.61
C PRO A 314 36.22 21.61 10.08
N SER A 315 36.97 22.39 10.87
CA SER A 315 37.02 22.21 12.33
C SER A 315 35.75 22.67 13.05
N GLU A 316 34.88 23.38 12.36
CA GLU A 316 33.59 23.87 12.85
C GLU A 316 32.45 22.90 12.53
N ASP A 317 31.34 23.03 13.26
CA ASP A 317 30.14 22.25 13.01
C ASP A 317 29.56 22.55 11.62
N VAL A 318 29.27 21.48 10.87
CA VAL A 318 28.73 21.52 9.51
C VAL A 318 27.31 20.98 9.49
N VAL A 319 26.47 21.59 8.67
CA VAL A 319 25.09 21.21 8.40
C VAL A 319 24.96 20.86 6.92
N LEU A 320 24.36 19.71 6.64
CA LEU A 320 23.88 19.33 5.32
C LEU A 320 22.48 19.90 5.11
N ARG A 321 22.25 20.57 3.99
CA ARG A 321 20.95 21.06 3.55
C ARG A 321 20.59 20.48 2.18
N LEU A 322 19.41 19.90 2.10
CA LEU A 322 18.79 19.43 0.86
C LEU A 322 17.68 20.39 0.44
N ILE A 323 17.61 20.73 -0.84
CA ILE A 323 16.64 21.70 -1.39
C ILE A 323 15.84 21.06 -2.51
N ASP A 324 14.52 20.94 -2.32
CA ASP A 324 13.58 20.49 -3.35
C ASP A 324 13.15 21.63 -4.27
N ILE A 325 12.74 21.30 -5.50
CA ILE A 325 12.19 22.25 -6.47
C ILE A 325 11.01 23.09 -5.93
N SER A 326 10.25 22.56 -4.98
CA SER A 326 9.15 23.28 -4.32
C SER A 326 9.61 24.33 -3.30
N GLY A 327 10.93 24.41 -3.02
CA GLY A 327 11.51 25.27 -1.99
C GLY A 327 11.47 24.67 -0.58
N ILE A 328 11.05 23.41 -0.42
CA ILE A 328 11.17 22.70 0.86
C ILE A 328 12.63 22.35 1.10
N GLU A 329 13.06 22.52 2.35
CA GLU A 329 14.43 22.24 2.77
C GLU A 329 14.45 21.20 3.90
N TRP A 330 15.43 20.29 3.84
CA TRP A 330 15.71 19.34 4.91
C TRP A 330 17.15 19.49 5.37
N THR A 331 17.38 19.48 6.67
CA THR A 331 18.72 19.69 7.25
C THR A 331 19.11 18.58 8.21
N ALA A 332 20.40 18.31 8.30
CA ALA A 332 20.98 17.39 9.27
C ALA A 332 22.41 17.82 9.64
N GLU A 333 22.80 17.63 10.90
CA GLU A 333 24.17 17.87 11.34
C GLU A 333 25.11 16.79 10.77
N VAL A 334 26.25 17.23 10.24
CA VAL A 334 27.30 16.33 9.73
C VAL A 334 28.18 15.89 10.89
N LYS A 335 28.26 14.57 11.08
CA LYS A 335 29.04 13.95 12.15
C LYS A 335 30.45 13.60 11.76
#